data_AF-A0A2W1HJR0-F1
#
_entry.id   AF-A0A2W1HJR0-F1
#
_cell.length_a   1.000
_cell.length_b   1.000
_cell.length_c   1.000
_cell.angle_alpha   90.00
_cell.angle_beta   90.00
_cell.angle_gamma   90.00
#
_symmetry.space_group_name_H-M   'P 1'
#
loop_
_entity.id
_entity.type
_entity.pdbx_description
1 polymer ?
#
loop_
_entity_poly.entity_id
_entity_poly.type
_entity_poly.pdbx_seq_one_letter_code
_entity_poly.pdbx_strand_id
1 'polypeptide(L)'
;MQFSTVTIALAAASLFNLGTAAALPFEAEVAVSGSEIANEPRSLTKRARYTHCACQVGGHTGIDSDATARVVGFNKDRWELDIVETPRFKYGAHFTGFYAYAKKGFVDGTAFYNECLQNGAGDSTCFGRQ
;
A
#
# COMPACT_ATOMS: atom_id res chain seq x y z
N MET A 1 30.90 31.99 -24.62
CA MET A 1 31.62 30.96 -23.82
C MET A 1 31.41 29.63 -24.53
N GLN A 2 32.51 29.01 -24.95
CA GLN A 2 32.55 27.84 -25.84
C GLN A 2 32.17 26.54 -25.13
N PHE A 3 31.70 25.58 -25.93
CA PHE A 3 31.30 24.22 -25.56
C PHE A 3 32.47 23.33 -25.08
N SER A 4 32.12 22.46 -24.13
CA SER A 4 32.48 21.05 -23.88
C SER A 4 33.90 20.46 -23.99
N THR A 5 34.04 19.38 -23.19
CA THR A 5 35.04 18.29 -23.13
C THR A 5 36.21 18.58 -22.17
N VAL A 6 36.53 17.75 -21.17
CA VAL A 6 36.93 16.33 -21.27
C VAL A 6 36.62 15.53 -19.99
N THR A 7 36.14 14.31 -20.23
CA THR A 7 35.89 13.16 -19.35
C THR A 7 37.16 12.40 -19.01
N ILE A 8 37.41 11.99 -17.75
CA ILE A 8 38.11 10.73 -17.32
C ILE A 8 37.68 10.47 -15.85
N ALA A 9 36.72 9.61 -15.48
CA ALA A 9 36.71 8.14 -15.48
C ALA A 9 37.83 7.50 -14.63
N LEU A 10 37.54 7.15 -13.37
CA LEU A 10 38.23 6.05 -12.71
C LEU A 10 37.22 5.16 -11.98
N ALA A 11 37.09 3.94 -12.49
CA ALA A 11 36.31 2.85 -11.95
C ALA A 11 37.22 1.90 -11.16
N ALA A 12 36.68 1.33 -10.07
CA ALA A 12 37.02 0.01 -9.54
C ALA A 12 35.92 -0.31 -8.48
N ALA A 13 34.85 -1.04 -8.81
CA ALA A 13 34.79 -2.50 -8.97
C ALA A 13 35.05 -3.27 -7.66
N SER A 14 33.96 -3.56 -6.95
CA SER A 14 33.75 -4.83 -6.22
C SER A 14 32.23 -5.05 -6.19
N LEU A 15 31.63 -5.58 -7.26
CA LEU A 15 31.46 -7.02 -7.51
C LEU A 15 31.16 -7.80 -6.22
N PHE A 16 29.90 -7.79 -5.80
CA PHE A 16 29.29 -8.96 -5.18
C PHE A 16 27.93 -9.25 -5.82
N ASN A 17 28.03 -10.19 -6.77
CA ASN A 17 27.06 -11.19 -7.18
C ASN A 17 25.84 -10.76 -8.01
N LEU A 18 26.13 -10.65 -9.31
CA LEU A 18 25.24 -11.00 -10.41
C LEU A 18 24.57 -12.36 -10.19
N GLY A 19 23.27 -12.41 -10.47
CA GLY A 19 22.58 -13.67 -10.68
C GLY A 19 23.05 -14.38 -11.96
N THR A 20 22.99 -15.70 -11.95
CA THR A 20 22.32 -16.54 -12.95
C THR A 20 22.65 -17.99 -12.63
N ALA A 21 21.62 -18.80 -12.41
CA ALA A 21 21.75 -20.25 -12.49
C ALA A 21 20.44 -20.81 -13.05
N ALA A 22 20.24 -20.59 -14.35
CA ALA A 22 19.57 -21.58 -15.16
C ALA A 22 20.60 -22.67 -15.48
N ALA A 23 20.59 -23.77 -14.72
CA ALA A 23 21.01 -25.12 -15.10
C ALA A 23 21.16 -25.97 -13.83
N LEU A 24 20.28 -26.96 -13.68
CA LEU A 24 20.53 -28.21 -12.93
C LEU A 24 21.76 -28.93 -13.55
N PRO A 25 22.38 -29.99 -12.98
CA PRO A 25 22.17 -30.74 -11.72
C PRO A 25 23.50 -31.01 -10.94
N PHE A 26 23.47 -31.96 -9.99
CA PHE A 26 24.58 -32.64 -9.29
C PHE A 26 25.16 -31.92 -8.05
N GLU A 27 24.70 -32.31 -6.85
CA GLU A 27 25.35 -33.27 -5.90
C GLU A 27 26.37 -32.54 -4.99
N ALA A 28 26.35 -32.60 -3.66
CA ALA A 28 25.64 -33.46 -2.72
C ALA A 28 25.51 -32.77 -1.35
N GLU A 29 24.39 -33.07 -0.67
CA GLU A 29 24.28 -33.42 0.75
C GLU A 29 25.09 -32.63 1.81
N VAL A 30 24.40 -31.95 2.74
CA VAL A 30 24.43 -32.28 4.19
C VAL A 30 23.41 -31.43 4.98
N ALA A 31 22.50 -32.17 5.62
CA ALA A 31 21.78 -31.95 6.88
C ALA A 31 20.82 -30.76 7.07
N VAL A 32 19.55 -31.11 6.93
CA VAL A 32 18.34 -30.57 7.55
C VAL A 32 18.53 -30.21 9.03
N SER A 33 18.08 -29.01 9.41
CA SER A 33 17.39 -28.80 10.69
C SER A 33 16.17 -27.92 10.39
N GLY A 34 15.00 -28.51 10.61
CA GLY A 34 13.72 -28.01 10.13
C GLY A 34 13.36 -26.63 10.68
N SER A 35 12.91 -25.76 9.78
CA SER A 35 11.77 -24.90 10.07
C SER A 35 10.83 -25.08 8.91
N GLU A 36 9.71 -25.71 9.20
CA GLU A 36 8.67 -26.07 8.26
C GLU A 36 8.37 -24.88 7.35
N ILE A 37 8.48 -25.11 6.04
CA ILE A 37 7.89 -24.25 5.04
C ILE A 37 6.39 -24.39 5.24
N ALA A 38 5.86 -23.62 6.19
CA ALA A 38 4.46 -23.36 6.34
C ALA A 38 4.08 -22.53 5.11
N ASN A 39 3.81 -23.23 4.01
CA ASN A 39 2.87 -22.78 3.01
C ASN A 39 1.50 -22.72 3.71
N GLU A 40 1.36 -21.78 4.66
CA GLU A 40 0.08 -21.45 5.23
C GLU A 40 -0.79 -21.10 4.03
N PRO A 41 -1.94 -21.76 3.84
CA PRO A 41 -2.93 -21.21 2.93
C PRO A 41 -3.13 -19.81 3.47
N ARG A 42 -2.71 -18.78 2.70
CA ARG A 42 -3.00 -17.38 3.00
C ARG A 42 -4.42 -17.40 3.50
N SER A 43 -4.59 -17.29 4.82
CA SER A 43 -5.90 -17.23 5.42
C SER A 43 -6.55 -16.15 4.60
N LEU A 44 -7.57 -16.51 3.82
CA LEU A 44 -8.37 -15.54 3.08
C LEU A 44 -9.09 -14.81 4.20
N THR A 45 -8.34 -13.98 4.94
CA THR A 45 -8.80 -13.03 5.92
C THR A 45 -9.89 -12.35 5.17
N LYS A 46 -11.12 -12.66 5.55
CA LYS A 46 -12.35 -12.26 4.88
C LYS A 46 -12.19 -10.77 4.61
N ARG A 47 -11.80 -10.41 3.37
CA ARG A 47 -11.39 -9.04 3.06
C ARG A 47 -12.52 -8.17 3.54
N ALA A 48 -12.24 -7.29 4.48
CA ALA A 48 -13.28 -6.47 5.03
C ALA A 48 -13.71 -5.52 3.91
N ARG A 49 -14.83 -5.85 3.29
CA ARG A 49 -15.41 -5.13 2.16
C ARG A 49 -16.17 -3.95 2.74
N TYR A 50 -15.60 -2.76 2.58
CA TYR A 50 -16.22 -1.50 3.02
C TYR A 50 -16.74 -0.75 1.80
N THR A 51 -17.60 0.24 2.00
CA THR A 51 -18.08 1.10 0.91
C THR A 51 -17.42 2.47 0.92
N HIS A 52 -17.02 2.94 2.11
CA HIS A 52 -16.37 4.23 2.30
C HIS A 52 -15.16 4.08 3.23
N CYS A 53 -14.07 4.77 2.92
CA CYS A 53 -12.86 4.83 3.73
C CYS A 53 -12.23 6.23 3.69
N ALA A 54 -11.52 6.62 4.74
CA ALA A 54 -10.74 7.86 4.78
C ALA A 54 -9.47 7.67 5.59
N CYS A 55 -8.43 8.44 5.25
CA CYS A 55 -7.20 8.48 6.02
C CYS A 55 -7.40 9.30 7.30
N GLN A 56 -6.66 8.97 8.35
CA GLN A 56 -6.70 9.67 9.62
C GLN A 56 -5.33 10.23 9.97
N VAL A 57 -5.32 11.39 10.65
CA VAL A 57 -4.08 11.97 11.19
C VAL A 57 -3.43 10.99 12.20
N GLY A 58 -4.27 10.22 12.90
CA GLY A 58 -3.88 9.09 13.74
C GLY A 58 -5.11 8.34 14.23
N GLY A 59 -4.90 7.20 14.87
CA GLY A 59 -5.98 6.40 15.46
C GLY A 59 -6.81 7.24 16.41
N HIS A 60 -8.04 7.57 16.00
CA HIS A 60 -9.05 8.32 16.75
C HIS A 60 -9.00 9.87 16.75
N THR A 61 -8.13 10.51 15.97
CA THR A 61 -7.96 11.98 16.07
C THR A 61 -8.80 12.79 15.06
N GLY A 62 -9.14 12.21 13.90
CA GLY A 62 -9.93 12.87 12.86
C GLY A 62 -9.58 12.40 11.45
N ILE A 63 -10.27 12.95 10.44
CA ILE A 63 -9.95 12.67 9.03
C ILE A 63 -8.80 13.57 8.56
N ASP A 64 -7.82 12.97 7.90
CA ASP A 64 -6.80 13.66 7.12
C ASP A 64 -7.30 13.79 5.67
N SER A 65 -7.93 14.91 5.37
CA SER A 65 -8.50 15.19 4.05
C SER A 65 -7.44 15.29 2.96
N ASP A 66 -6.24 15.78 3.28
CA ASP A 66 -5.15 15.93 2.32
C ASP A 66 -4.59 14.56 1.92
N ALA A 67 -4.31 13.71 2.90
CA ALA A 67 -3.88 12.34 2.63
C ALA A 67 -4.96 11.54 1.89
N THR A 68 -6.23 11.71 2.27
CA THR A 68 -7.35 11.05 1.59
C THR A 68 -7.46 11.49 0.14
N ALA A 69 -7.39 12.80 -0.13
CA ALA A 69 -7.43 13.33 -1.50
C ALA A 69 -6.22 12.87 -2.33
N ARG A 70 -5.03 12.74 -1.73
CA ARG A 70 -3.85 12.18 -2.42
C ARG A 70 -4.03 10.71 -2.78
N VAL A 71 -4.50 9.88 -1.85
CA VAL A 71 -4.78 8.46 -2.10
C VAL A 71 -5.76 8.31 -3.28
N VAL A 72 -6.86 9.06 -3.26
CA VAL A 72 -7.82 9.09 -4.39
C VAL A 72 -7.17 9.62 -5.66
N GLY A 73 -6.37 10.68 -5.56
CA GLY A 73 -5.68 11.31 -6.68
C GLY A 73 -4.65 10.41 -7.39
N PHE A 74 -3.99 9.52 -6.66
CA PHE A 74 -3.05 8.53 -7.21
C PHE A 74 -3.74 7.24 -7.69
N ASN A 75 -4.98 6.99 -7.28
CA ASN A 75 -5.74 5.77 -7.61
C ASN A 75 -7.13 6.12 -8.19
N LYS A 76 -7.20 7.10 -9.10
CA LYS A 76 -8.45 7.63 -9.66
C LYS A 76 -9.27 6.60 -10.44
N ASP A 77 -8.66 5.50 -10.86
CA ASP A 77 -9.33 4.38 -11.52
C ASP A 77 -10.12 3.51 -10.52
N ARG A 78 -9.70 3.48 -9.26
CA ARG A 78 -10.28 2.66 -8.18
C ARG A 78 -11.21 3.46 -7.28
N TRP A 79 -10.79 4.67 -6.91
CA TRP A 79 -11.45 5.46 -5.88
C TRP A 79 -12.06 6.75 -6.44
N GLU A 80 -13.09 7.22 -5.76
CA GLU A 80 -13.67 8.54 -5.93
C GLU A 80 -13.85 9.19 -4.56
N LEU A 81 -13.72 10.51 -4.51
CA LEU A 81 -13.86 11.26 -3.27
C LEU A 81 -15.31 11.76 -3.15
N ASP A 82 -15.86 11.72 -1.95
CA ASP A 82 -17.13 12.37 -1.65
C ASP A 82 -17.07 13.86 -2.03
N ILE A 83 -18.12 14.34 -2.71
CA ILE A 83 -18.26 15.75 -3.08
C ILE A 83 -18.75 16.58 -1.89
N VAL A 84 -19.45 15.93 -0.95
CA VAL A 84 -20.01 16.54 0.25
C VAL A 84 -19.42 15.86 1.46
N GLU A 85 -19.05 16.65 2.47
CA GLU A 85 -18.54 16.13 3.73
C GLU A 85 -19.57 15.22 4.40
N THR A 86 -19.17 13.99 4.73
CA THR A 86 -20.04 13.04 5.42
C THR A 86 -20.04 13.38 6.91
N PRO A 87 -21.20 13.67 7.54
CA PRO A 87 -21.26 13.98 8.97
C PRO A 87 -20.95 12.76 9.82
N ARG A 88 -20.32 12.98 10.98
CA ARG A 88 -20.09 11.94 12.00
C ARG A 88 -21.38 11.15 12.31
N PHE A 89 -21.22 9.84 12.48
CA PHE A 89 -22.25 8.84 12.72
C PHE A 89 -23.25 8.60 11.58
N LYS A 90 -23.24 9.40 10.51
CA LYS A 90 -24.03 9.09 9.31
C LYS A 90 -23.39 7.94 8.56
N TYR A 91 -24.21 6.95 8.17
CA TYR A 91 -23.79 5.76 7.42
C TYR A 91 -22.70 4.91 8.09
N GLY A 92 -22.39 5.15 9.36
CA GLY A 92 -21.29 4.49 10.07
C GLY A 92 -19.98 5.29 10.10
N ALA A 93 -19.98 6.54 9.64
CA ALA A 93 -18.81 7.41 9.70
C ALA A 93 -18.36 7.66 11.15
N HIS A 94 -17.11 7.35 11.47
CA HIS A 94 -16.55 7.58 12.80
C HIS A 94 -16.23 9.05 13.07
N PHE A 95 -15.93 9.80 12.00
CA PHE A 95 -15.57 11.22 12.02
C PHE A 95 -16.33 11.98 10.93
N THR A 96 -16.47 13.29 11.08
CA THR A 96 -16.92 14.14 9.97
C THR A 96 -15.74 14.34 9.00
N GLY A 97 -15.96 14.21 7.69
CA GLY A 97 -14.92 14.42 6.70
C GLY A 97 -15.28 13.93 5.30
N PHE A 98 -14.32 14.03 4.38
CA PHE A 98 -14.46 13.50 3.03
C PHE A 98 -13.95 12.07 2.98
N TYR A 99 -14.79 11.16 2.46
CA TYR A 99 -14.43 9.75 2.33
C TYR A 99 -14.20 9.38 0.87
N ALA A 100 -13.28 8.47 0.66
CA ALA A 100 -13.10 7.76 -0.58
C ALA A 100 -14.07 6.58 -0.64
N TYR A 101 -14.72 6.40 -1.79
CA TYR A 101 -15.52 5.21 -2.09
C TYR A 101 -15.04 4.53 -3.36
N ALA A 102 -15.35 3.24 -3.48
CA ALA A 102 -14.97 2.45 -4.65
C ALA A 102 -15.85 2.82 -5.84
N LYS A 103 -15.23 3.14 -6.99
CA LYS A 103 -15.98 3.33 -8.25
C LYS A 103 -16.73 2.07 -8.69
N LYS A 104 -16.22 0.90 -8.28
CA LYS A 104 -16.84 -0.41 -8.50
C LYS A 104 -16.60 -1.31 -7.30
N GLY A 105 -17.65 -1.99 -6.82
CA GLY A 105 -17.54 -2.98 -5.77
C GLY A 105 -17.32 -2.35 -4.39
N PHE A 106 -16.25 -2.77 -3.71
CA PHE A 106 -15.98 -2.43 -2.31
C PHE A 106 -14.54 -1.94 -2.14
N VAL A 107 -14.34 -1.10 -1.12
CA VAL A 107 -13.04 -0.70 -0.63
C VAL A 107 -12.45 -1.84 0.20
N ASP A 108 -11.26 -2.30 -0.19
CA ASP A 108 -10.43 -3.17 0.64
C ASP A 108 -9.76 -2.32 1.70
N GLY A 109 -10.26 -2.40 2.94
CA GLY A 109 -9.77 -1.53 4.02
C GLY A 109 -8.30 -1.72 4.36
N THR A 110 -7.74 -2.91 4.17
CA THR A 110 -6.32 -3.15 4.41
C THR A 110 -5.46 -2.53 3.32
N ALA A 111 -5.88 -2.64 2.06
CA ALA A 111 -5.20 -1.96 0.96
C ALA A 111 -5.24 -0.43 1.15
N PHE A 112 -6.42 0.09 1.49
CA PHE A 112 -6.61 1.53 1.71
C PHE A 112 -5.80 2.05 2.91
N TYR A 113 -5.75 1.30 4.02
CA TYR A 113 -4.87 1.60 5.16
C TYR A 113 -3.41 1.76 4.75
N ASN A 114 -2.88 0.83 3.96
CA ASN A 114 -1.49 0.90 3.50
C ASN A 114 -1.26 2.10 2.56
N GLU A 115 -2.23 2.43 1.71
CA GLU A 115 -2.17 3.62 0.86
C GLU A 115 -2.16 4.91 1.70
N CYS A 116 -2.92 4.98 2.79
CA CYS A 116 -2.89 6.10 3.73
C CYS A 116 -1.50 6.27 4.39
N LEU A 117 -0.92 5.19 4.89
CA LEU A 117 0.43 5.23 5.49
C LEU A 117 1.49 5.73 4.51
N GLN A 118 1.42 5.30 3.23
CA GLN A 118 2.35 5.76 2.19
C GLN A 118 2.19 7.26 1.87
N ASN A 119 1.03 7.84 2.18
CA ASN A 119 0.74 9.26 1.95
C ASN A 119 0.90 10.13 3.20
N GLY A 120 1.47 9.58 4.28
CA GLY A 120 1.82 10.33 5.50
C GLY A 120 0.72 10.40 6.55
N ALA A 121 -0.40 9.70 6.36
CA ALA A 121 -1.42 9.55 7.39
C ALA A 121 -1.00 8.52 8.44
N GLY A 122 -1.56 8.64 9.65
CA GLY A 122 -1.25 7.77 10.78
C GLY A 122 -2.15 6.54 10.91
N ASP A 123 -3.35 6.55 10.31
CA ASP A 123 -4.30 5.45 10.32
C ASP A 123 -5.32 5.56 9.16
N SER A 124 -6.27 4.63 9.06
CA SER A 124 -7.44 4.75 8.21
C SER A 124 -8.72 4.26 8.92
N THR A 125 -9.84 4.87 8.55
CA THR A 125 -11.16 4.45 9.01
C THR A 125 -12.01 4.05 7.82
N CYS A 126 -12.75 2.96 7.95
CA CYS A 126 -13.61 2.43 6.89
C CYS A 126 -14.96 2.00 7.45
N PHE A 127 -16.03 2.21 6.68
CA PHE A 127 -17.39 1.85 7.09
C PHE A 127 -18.28 1.40 5.92
N GLY A 128 -19.48 0.96 6.29
CA GLY A 128 -20.54 0.58 5.36
C GLY A 128 -20.47 -0.86 4.90
N ARG A 129 -20.38 -1.80 5.85
CA ARG A 129 -20.70 -3.21 5.59
C ARG A 129 -22.21 -3.34 5.36
N GLN A 130 -22.60 -3.89 4.22
CA GLN A 130 -23.89 -4.59 4.09
C GLN A 130 -23.74 -6.00 4.63
#